data_AF-A0A7X8C4V8-F1
#
_entry.id   AF-A0A7X8C4V8-F1
#
_cell.length_a   1.000
_cell.length_b   1.000
_cell.length_c   1.000
_cell.angle_alpha   90.00
_cell.angle_beta   90.00
_cell.angle_gamma   90.00
#
_symmetry.space_group_name_H-M   'P 1'
#
loop_
_entity.id
_entity.type
_entity.pdbx_description
1 polymer ?
#
loop_
_entity_poly.entity_id
_entity_poly.type
_entity_poly.pdbx_seq_one_letter_code
_entity_poly.pdbx_strand_id
1 'polypeptide(L)' 'MTTANGMAVLLVRFLFVMMSYMILEKIDWRKLFSKRNYVYAQYVCVLASIALGHLTGSFVITIMELLRSILYSIFL' A
#
# COMPACT_ATOMS: atom_id res chain seq x y z
N MET A 1 6.18 17.03 17.71
CA MET A 1 6.52 16.96 16.27
C MET A 1 6.66 15.54 15.73
N THR A 2 7.03 14.54 16.56
CA THR A 2 7.16 13.13 16.15
C THR A 2 5.82 12.42 15.88
N THR A 3 4.78 12.71 16.65
CA THR A 3 3.44 12.11 16.50
C THR A 3 2.74 12.52 15.20
N ALA A 4 2.84 13.79 14.81
CA ALA A 4 2.28 14.29 13.55
C ALA A 4 2.92 13.62 12.32
N ASN A 5 4.25 13.43 12.35
CA ASN A 5 4.96 12.69 11.30
C ASN A 5 4.52 11.22 11.24
N GLY A 6 4.35 10.57 12.39
CA GLY A 6 3.84 9.21 12.46
C GLY A 6 2.43 9.07 11.89
N MET A 7 1.52 10.00 12.20
CA MET A 7 0.16 10.01 11.64
C MET A 7 0.15 10.28 10.13
N ALA A 8 1.01 11.16 9.64
CA ALA A 8 1.14 11.41 8.20
C ALA A 8 1.59 10.14 7.45
N VAL A 9 2.58 9.42 7.99
CA VAL A 9 3.04 8.15 7.43
C VAL A 9 1.92 7.11 7.37
N LEU A 10 1.10 7.01 8.41
CA LEU A 10 -0.06 6.11 8.45
C LEU A 10 -1.11 6.48 7.40
N LEU A 11 -1.41 7.77 7.24
CA LEU A 11 -2.33 8.26 6.21
C LEU A 11 -1.85 7.90 4.80
N VAL A 12 -0.57 8.10 4.52
CA VAL A 12 0.02 7.71 3.22
C VAL A 12 -0.14 6.21 3.00
N ARG A 13 0.16 5.37 4.00
CA ARG A 13 -0.04 3.91 3.89
C ARG A 13 -1.50 3.54 3.64
N PHE A 14 -2.44 4.20 4.31
CA PHE A 14 -3.86 3.95 4.11
C PHE A 14 -4.31 4.30 2.69
N LEU A 15 -3.81 5.40 2.12
CA LEU A 15 -4.06 5.77 0.72
C LEU A 15 -3.54 4.72 -0.26
N PHE A 16 -2.33 4.19 -0.04
CA PHE A 16 -1.78 3.13 -0.90
C PHE A 16 -2.56 1.82 -0.81
N VAL A 17 -3.08 1.46 0.37
CA VAL A 17 -3.97 0.29 0.53
C VAL A 17 -5.28 0.51 -0.21
N MET A 18 -5.89 1.69 -0.08
CA MET A 18 -7.12 2.02 -0.78
C MET A 18 -6.93 2.00 -2.31
N MET A 19 -5.83 2.58 -2.80
CA MET A 19 -5.49 2.55 -4.22
C MET A 19 -5.25 1.12 -4.73
N SER A 20 -4.54 0.30 -3.94
CA SER A 20 -4.35 -1.13 -4.25
C SER A 20 -5.67 -1.88 -4.32
N TYR A 21 -6.62 -1.57 -3.44
CA TYR A 21 -7.97 -2.14 -3.47
C TYR A 21 -8.73 -1.75 -4.74
N MET A 22 -8.74 -0.46 -5.11
CA MET A 22 -9.40 0.00 -6.33
C MET A 22 -8.85 -0.64 -7.61
N ILE A 23 -7.59 -1.04 -7.62
CA ILE A 23 -6.96 -1.75 -8.75
C ILE A 23 -7.37 -3.23 -8.72
N LEU A 24 -7.25 -3.88 -7.56
CA LEU A 24 -7.49 -5.31 -7.42
C LEU A 24 -8.97 -5.68 -7.54
N GLU A 25 -9.88 -4.80 -7.12
CA GLU A 25 -11.33 -5.00 -7.27
C GLU A 25 -11.74 -5.12 -8.75
N LYS A 26 -11.03 -4.43 -9.66
CA LYS A 26 -11.29 -4.48 -11.10
C LYS A 26 -10.80 -5.76 -11.79
N ILE A 27 -10.03 -6.59 -11.09
CA ILE A 27 -9.51 -7.85 -11.64
C ILE A 27 -10.65 -8.87 -11.72
N ASP A 28 -10.71 -9.63 -12.81
CA ASP A 28 -11.68 -10.71 -12.95
C ASP A 28 -11.28 -11.93 -12.09
N TRP A 29 -11.68 -11.89 -10.82
CA TRP A 29 -11.44 -12.95 -9.85
C TRP A 29 -12.08 -14.29 -10.23
N ARG A 30 -13.03 -14.33 -11.18
CA ARG A 30 -13.64 -15.60 -11.66
C ARG A 30 -12.66 -16.44 -12.46
N LYS A 31 -11.58 -15.84 -12.99
CA LYS A 31 -10.50 -16.57 -13.66
C LYS A 31 -9.56 -17.25 -12.67
N LEU A 32 -9.45 -16.72 -11.46
CA LEU A 32 -8.57 -17.23 -10.40
C LEU A 32 -9.30 -18.22 -9.47
N PHE A 33 -10.61 -18.03 -9.27
CA PHE A 33 -11.40 -18.84 -8.33
C PHE A 33 -12.48 -19.65 -9.04
N SER A 34 -12.57 -20.94 -8.72
CA SER A 34 -13.69 -21.80 -9.14
C SER A 34 -15.01 -21.33 -8.50
N LYS A 35 -16.15 -21.61 -9.15
CA LYS A 35 -17.50 -21.18 -8.70
C LYS A 35 -17.81 -21.51 -7.24
N ARG A 36 -17.29 -22.64 -6.72
CA ARG A 36 -17.48 -23.07 -5.32
C ARG A 36 -16.72 -22.20 -4.31
N ASN A 37 -15.61 -21.60 -4.73
CA ASN A 37 -14.69 -20.86 -3.86
C ASN A 37 -14.75 -19.34 -4.09
N TYR A 38 -15.70 -18.85 -4.90
CA TYR A 38 -15.80 -17.44 -5.24
C TYR A 38 -16.03 -16.53 -4.03
N VAL A 39 -16.64 -17.06 -2.96
CA VAL A 39 -16.79 -16.36 -1.67
C VAL A 39 -15.43 -15.94 -1.08
N TYR A 40 -14.37 -16.72 -1.31
CA TYR A 40 -13.02 -16.41 -0.81
C TYR A 40 -12.31 -15.34 -1.63
N ALA A 41 -12.76 -15.05 -2.86
CA ALA A 41 -12.11 -14.09 -3.74
C ALA A 41 -12.11 -12.67 -3.14
N GLN A 42 -13.19 -12.27 -2.47
CA GLN A 42 -13.26 -10.96 -1.82
C GLN A 42 -12.29 -10.85 -0.64
N TYR A 43 -12.17 -11.90 0.18
CA TYR A 43 -11.20 -11.91 1.29
C TYR A 43 -9.75 -11.86 0.78
N VAL A 44 -9.44 -12.61 -0.28
CA VAL A 44 -8.12 -12.58 -0.91
C VAL A 44 -7.84 -11.24 -1.55
N CYS A 45 -8.84 -10.61 -2.18
CA CYS A 45 -8.72 -9.25 -2.71
C CYS A 45 -8.31 -8.28 -1.59
N VAL A 46 -9.04 -8.23 -0.48
CA VAL A 46 -8.73 -7.34 0.65
C VAL A 46 -7.34 -7.61 1.23
N LEU A 47 -6.99 -8.88 1.48
CA LEU A 47 -5.68 -9.25 2.00
C LEU A 47 -4.54 -8.87 1.05
N ALA A 48 -4.71 -9.11 -0.25
CA ALA A 48 -3.74 -8.74 -1.26
C ALA A 48 -3.61 -7.22 -1.38
N SER A 49 -4.70 -6.46 -1.28
CA SER A 49 -4.67 -5.00 -1.29
C SER A 49 -3.95 -4.42 -0.08
N ILE A 50 -4.13 -5.01 1.11
CA ILE A 50 -3.40 -4.62 2.32
C ILE A 50 -1.91 -4.91 2.15
N ALA A 51 -1.56 -6.12 1.70
CA ALA A 51 -0.17 -6.53 1.51
C ALA A 51 0.55 -5.65 0.47
N LEU A 52 -0.06 -5.46 -0.70
CA LEU A 52 0.48 -4.62 -1.77
C LEU A 52 0.56 -3.16 -1.35
N GLY A 53 -0.51 -2.59 -0.80
CA GLY A 53 -0.54 -1.20 -0.38
C GLY A 53 0.48 -0.91 0.72
N HIS A 54 0.66 -1.83 1.68
CA HIS A 54 1.69 -1.69 2.70
C HIS A 54 3.11 -1.79 2.12
N LEU A 55 3.36 -2.73 1.21
CA LEU A 55 4.65 -2.92 0.55
C LEU A 55 5.03 -1.68 -0.27
N THR A 56 4.15 -1.25 -1.19
CA THR A 56 4.39 -0.10 -2.06
C THR A 56 4.46 1.19 -1.25
N GLY A 57 3.57 1.39 -0.27
CA GLY A 57 3.60 2.56 0.60
C GLY A 57 4.89 2.64 1.41
N SER A 58 5.35 1.53 1.98
CA SER A 58 6.61 1.49 2.73
C SER A 58 7.81 1.80 1.84
N PHE A 59 7.84 1.23 0.62
CA PHE A 59 8.90 1.49 -0.35
C PHE A 59 8.99 2.97 -0.73
N VAL A 60 7.85 3.62 -1.00
CA VAL A 60 7.80 5.06 -1.34
C VAL A 60 8.26 5.93 -0.15
N ILE A 61 7.84 5.59 1.08
CA ILE A 61 8.28 6.30 2.28
C ILE A 61 9.80 6.20 2.44
N THR A 62 10.36 5.00 2.28
CA THR A 62 11.82 4.79 2.36
C THR A 62 12.56 5.60 1.30
N ILE A 63 12.05 5.69 0.07
CA ILE A 63 12.65 6.54 -0.98
C ILE A 63 12.63 8.01 -0.55
N MET A 64 11.51 8.50 0.00
CA MET A 64 11.41 9.89 0.47
C MET A 64 12.39 10.18 1.62
N GLU A 65 12.54 9.24 2.55
CA GLU A 65 13.52 9.34 3.64
C GLU A 65 14.96 9.35 3.12
N LEU A 66 15.27 8.48 2.15
CA LEU A 66 16.59 8.41 1.52
C LEU A 66 16.91 9.72 0.78
N LEU A 67 15.95 10.22 -0.01
CA LEU A 67 16.09 11.48 -0.74
C LEU A 67 16.31 12.65 0.22
N ARG A 68 15.53 12.70 1.31
CA ARG A 68 15.69 13.69 2.38
C ARG A 68 17.11 13.63 2.95
N SER A 69 17.60 12.43 3.30
CA SER A 69 18.94 12.23 3.85
C SER A 69 20.04 12.75 2.92
N ILE A 70 19.95 12.40 1.62
CA ILE A 70 20.91 12.85 0.59
C ILE A 70 20.89 14.38 0.47
N LEU A 71 19.71 15.00 0.42
CA LEU A 71 19.57 16.46 0.35
C LEU A 71 20.21 17.13 1.57
N TYR A 72 19.95 16.65 2.79
CA TYR A 72 20.59 17.19 3.99
C TYR A 72 22.11 17.07 3.94
N SER A 73 22.65 15.95 3.44
CA SER A 73 24.11 15.75 3.34
C SER A 73 24.80 16.63 2.29
N ILE A 74 24.07 17.15 1.29
CA ILE A 74 24.63 18.00 0.23
C ILE A 74 24.60 19.48 0.65
N PHE A 75 23.56 19.89 1.38
CA PHE A 75 23.32 21.29 1.74
C PHE A 75 23.82 21.70 3.14
N LEU A 76 24.26 20.73 3.95
CA LEU A 76 24.77 20.93 5.32
C LEU A 76 26.14 20.27 5.46
#